data_AF-A0A699QE23-F1
#
_entry.id   AF-A0A699QE23-F1
#
_cell.length_a   1.000
_cell.length_b   1.000
_cell.length_c   1.000
_cell.angle_alpha   90.00
_cell.angle_beta   90.00
_cell.angle_gamma   90.00
#
_symmetry.space_group_name_H-M   'P 1'
#
loop_
_entity.id
_entity.type
_entity.pdbx_description
1 polymer ?
#
loop_
_entity_poly.entity_id
_entity_poly.type
_entity_poly.pdbx_seq_one_letter_code
_entity_poly.pdbx_strand_id
1 'polypeptide(L)'
;IDKYISGLHDNIFGSVKSSKPKTLNETIELANDFMDQKIRTYMERQSTNKRKAGDLSRNNHGHQQQPAKRQNVAKVYNIGSGERKPYGGNLPKCTGER
;
A
#
# COMPACT_ATOMS: atom_id res chain seq x y z
N ILE A 1 -32.24 12.01 -11.11
CA ILE A 1 -30.92 12.64 -10.91
C ILE A 1 -30.44 12.39 -9.50
N ASP A 2 -31.22 12.72 -8.47
CA ASP A 2 -30.81 12.54 -7.05
C ASP A 2 -30.40 11.11 -6.69
N LYS A 3 -31.12 10.08 -7.18
CA LYS A 3 -30.74 8.67 -6.98
C LYS A 3 -29.35 8.34 -7.52
N TYR A 4 -28.95 8.96 -8.62
CA TYR A 4 -27.61 8.79 -9.19
C TYR A 4 -26.57 9.52 -8.35
N ILE A 5 -26.87 10.78 -7.97
CA ILE A 5 -25.99 11.58 -7.10
C ILE A 5 -25.75 10.86 -5.77
N SER A 6 -26.79 10.30 -5.12
CA SER A 6 -26.65 9.57 -3.85
C SER A 6 -25.82 8.29 -3.94
N GLY A 7 -25.56 7.77 -5.15
CA GLY A 7 -24.69 6.61 -5.37
C GLY A 7 -23.22 6.96 -5.62
N LEU A 8 -22.87 8.25 -5.71
CA LEU A 8 -21.50 8.69 -5.95
C LEU A 8 -20.64 8.59 -4.68
N HIS A 9 -19.35 8.36 -4.88
CA HIS A 9 -18.37 8.37 -3.79
C HIS A 9 -18.29 9.77 -3.15
N ASP A 10 -18.12 9.83 -1.82
CA ASP A 10 -18.15 11.08 -1.03
C ASP A 10 -17.23 12.18 -1.59
N ASN A 11 -16.07 11.77 -2.11
CA ASN A 11 -15.07 12.65 -2.71
C ASN A 11 -15.56 13.45 -3.92
N ILE A 12 -16.66 13.02 -4.54
CA ILE A 12 -17.23 13.59 -5.77
C ILE A 12 -18.67 14.06 -5.51
N PHE A 13 -19.38 13.34 -4.64
CA PHE A 13 -20.76 13.62 -4.24
C PHE A 13 -21.00 15.09 -3.91
N GLY A 14 -20.18 15.67 -3.02
CA GLY A 14 -20.33 17.06 -2.60
C GLY A 14 -20.22 18.04 -3.78
N SER A 15 -19.23 17.80 -4.65
CA SER A 15 -18.96 18.64 -5.82
C SER A 15 -20.07 18.56 -6.85
N VAL A 16 -20.52 17.36 -7.21
CA VAL A 16 -21.63 17.15 -8.16
C VAL A 16 -22.95 17.67 -7.59
N LYS A 17 -23.20 17.53 -6.29
CA LYS A 17 -24.40 18.08 -5.66
C LYS A 17 -24.39 19.62 -5.66
N SER A 18 -23.21 20.23 -5.48
CA SER A 18 -23.04 21.68 -5.46
C SER A 18 -23.28 22.35 -6.82
N SER A 19 -22.97 21.66 -7.92
CA SER A 19 -23.16 22.17 -9.28
C SER A 19 -24.62 22.14 -9.75
N LYS A 20 -25.52 21.50 -8.98
CA LYS A 20 -26.97 21.44 -9.24
C LYS A 20 -27.29 21.06 -10.70
N PRO A 21 -26.86 19.88 -11.16
CA PRO A 21 -27.08 19.46 -12.54
C PRO A 21 -28.59 19.39 -12.85
N LYS A 22 -28.97 19.86 -14.03
CA LYS A 22 -30.35 19.90 -14.51
C LYS A 22 -30.71 18.60 -15.23
N THR A 23 -29.73 17.94 -15.81
CA THR A 23 -29.92 16.68 -16.55
C THR A 23 -29.07 15.55 -15.99
N LEU A 24 -29.49 14.31 -16.29
CA LEU A 24 -28.71 13.13 -15.91
C LEU A 24 -27.38 13.07 -16.66
N ASN A 25 -27.35 13.50 -17.93
CA ASN A 25 -26.12 13.60 -18.71
C ASN A 25 -25.10 14.56 -18.09
N GLU A 26 -25.53 15.77 -17.70
CA GLU A 26 -24.66 16.72 -16.99
C GLU A 26 -24.11 16.12 -15.69
N THR A 27 -24.92 15.33 -14.97
CA THR A 27 -24.47 14.67 -13.74
C THR A 27 -23.37 13.64 -14.02
N ILE A 28 -23.51 12.88 -15.12
CA ILE A 28 -22.52 11.88 -15.55
C ILE A 28 -21.23 12.57 -16.01
N GLU A 29 -21.33 13.63 -16.82
CA GLU A 29 -20.17 14.41 -17.28
C GLU A 29 -19.41 15.00 -16.09
N LEU A 30 -20.10 15.65 -15.15
CA LEU A 30 -19.48 16.21 -13.96
C LEU A 30 -18.77 15.13 -13.11
N ALA A 31 -19.42 13.99 -12.89
CA ALA A 31 -18.81 12.89 -12.13
C ALA A 31 -17.52 12.37 -12.79
N ASN A 32 -17.52 12.24 -14.12
CA ASN A 32 -16.35 11.82 -14.90
C ASN A 32 -15.23 12.87 -14.86
N ASP A 33 -15.56 14.15 -15.04
CA ASP A 33 -14.59 15.26 -14.96
C ASP A 33 -13.90 15.29 -13.59
N PHE A 34 -14.64 15.08 -12.50
CA PHE A 34 -14.05 15.01 -11.17
C PHE A 34 -13.15 13.78 -10.98
N MET A 35 -13.50 12.62 -11.55
CA MET A 35 -12.64 11.44 -11.55
C MET A 35 -11.34 11.69 -12.32
N ASP A 36 -11.44 12.24 -13.52
CA ASP A 36 -10.31 12.56 -14.38
C ASP A 36 -9.37 13.57 -13.74
N GLN A 37 -9.92 14.60 -13.10
CA GLN A 37 -9.12 15.60 -12.39
C GLN A 37 -8.29 14.99 -11.26
N LYS A 38 -8.84 14.03 -10.50
CA LYS A 38 -8.10 13.30 -9.45
C LYS A 38 -6.98 12.46 -10.05
N ILE A 39 -7.24 11.75 -11.15
CA ILE A 39 -6.24 10.93 -11.85
C ILE A 39 -5.10 11.81 -12.37
N ARG A 40 -5.41 12.92 -13.05
CA ARG A 40 -4.42 13.88 -13.56
C ARG A 40 -3.53 14.43 -12.44
N THR A 41 -4.13 14.82 -11.31
CA THR A 41 -3.39 15.32 -10.14
C THR A 41 -2.41 14.27 -9.59
N TYR A 42 -2.82 12.99 -9.56
CA TYR A 42 -1.95 11.92 -9.10
C TYR A 42 -0.81 11.65 -10.09
N MET A 43 -1.10 11.63 -11.40
CA MET A 43 -0.08 11.45 -12.44
C MET A 43 0.97 12.57 -12.43
N GLU A 44 0.57 13.81 -12.20
CA GLU A 44 1.48 14.95 -12.10
C GLU A 44 2.40 14.87 -10.87
N ARG A 45 1.86 14.44 -9.72
CA ARG A 45 2.68 14.17 -8.51
C ARG A 45 3.65 13.01 -8.71
N GLN A 46 3.24 11.97 -9.42
CA GLN A 46 4.11 10.83 -9.74
C GLN A 46 5.22 11.22 -10.72
N SER A 47 4.93 12.01 -11.75
CA SER A 47 5.95 12.44 -12.71
C SER A 47 6.98 13.39 -12.06
N THR A 48 6.53 14.28 -11.17
CA THR A 48 7.41 15.18 -10.40
C THR A 48 8.23 14.44 -9.35
N ASN A 49 7.69 13.41 -8.68
CA ASN A 49 8.48 12.60 -7.73
C ASN A 49 9.57 11.79 -8.44
N LYS A 50 9.31 11.28 -9.65
CA LYS A 50 10.27 10.44 -10.41
C LYS A 50 11.48 11.25 -10.88
N ARG A 51 11.28 12.51 -11.27
CA ARG A 51 12.39 13.43 -11.59
C ARG A 51 13.30 13.68 -10.37
N LYS A 52 12.74 13.78 -9.16
CA LYS A 52 13.53 13.93 -7.92
C LYS A 52 14.22 12.64 -7.48
N ALA A 53 13.58 11.48 -7.68
CA ALA A 53 14.17 10.18 -7.36
C ALA A 53 15.39 9.85 -8.26
N GLY A 54 15.35 10.23 -9.54
CA GLY A 54 16.49 10.08 -10.46
C GLY A 54 17.70 10.93 -10.05
N ASP A 55 17.47 12.13 -9.52
CA ASP A 55 18.54 13.06 -9.11
C ASP A 55 19.18 12.71 -7.76
N LEU A 56 18.41 12.10 -6.84
CA LEU A 56 18.91 11.55 -5.57
C LEU A 56 19.72 10.25 -5.76
N SER A 57 19.39 9.46 -6.78
CA SER A 57 20.12 8.23 -7.13
C SER A 57 21.55 8.53 -7.63
N ARG A 58 21.72 9.64 -8.36
CA ARG A 58 23.00 9.98 -9.01
C ARG A 58 24.00 10.70 -8.10
N ASN A 59 23.59 11.22 -6.95
CA ASN A 59 24.49 11.99 -6.06
C ASN A 59 25.21 11.14 -4.97
N ASN A 60 24.82 9.88 -4.75
CA ASN A 60 25.45 9.04 -3.72
C ASN A 60 26.75 8.34 -4.18
N HIS A 61 27.38 8.76 -5.28
CA HIS A 61 28.68 8.20 -5.70
C HIS A 61 29.91 8.96 -5.15
N GLY A 62 29.72 9.87 -4.19
CA GLY A 62 30.82 10.65 -3.60
C GLY A 62 31.07 10.37 -2.12
N HIS A 63 30.05 10.47 -1.27
CA HIS A 63 30.26 10.45 0.17
C HIS A 63 29.02 9.97 0.93
N GLN A 64 28.82 8.65 1.01
CA GLN A 64 28.09 8.10 2.15
C GLN A 64 28.96 7.13 2.94
N GLN A 65 29.45 7.72 4.03
CA GLN A 65 29.54 7.14 5.36
C GLN A 65 30.52 5.99 5.52
N GLN A 66 31.63 6.36 6.17
CA GLN A 66 32.59 5.44 6.74
C GLN A 66 31.89 4.24 7.39
N PRO A 67 32.34 3.00 7.14
CA PRO A 67 31.91 1.88 7.94
C PRO A 67 32.39 2.13 9.38
N ALA A 68 31.44 2.47 10.25
CA ALA A 68 31.68 2.55 11.68
C ALA A 68 32.23 1.19 12.12
N LYS A 69 33.52 1.21 12.49
CA LYS A 69 34.24 0.14 13.19
C LYS A 69 33.33 -0.43 14.28
N ARG A 70 32.74 -1.60 14.06
CA ARG A 70 32.12 -2.39 15.14
C ARG A 70 32.86 -3.71 15.23
N GLN A 71 33.45 -3.85 16.41
CA GLN A 71 34.40 -4.86 16.80
C GLN A 71 33.74 -6.24 16.82
N ASN A 72 34.59 -7.22 16.56
CA ASN A 72 34.35 -8.65 16.58
C ASN A 72 33.63 -9.08 17.87
N VAL A 73 32.42 -9.61 17.75
CA VAL A 73 31.80 -10.41 18.81
C VAL A 73 31.75 -11.85 18.30
N ALA A 74 32.65 -12.65 18.84
CA ALA A 74 32.73 -14.08 18.63
C ALA A 74 31.37 -14.72 18.92
N LYS A 75 30.73 -15.30 17.90
CA LYS A 75 29.57 -16.17 18.07
C LYS A 75 30.05 -17.49 18.67
N VAL A 76 30.15 -17.53 20.00
CA VAL A 76 30.34 -18.76 20.76
C VAL A 76 29.04 -19.57 20.69
N TYR A 77 29.04 -20.64 19.89
CA TYR A 77 28.04 -21.69 19.97
C TYR A 77 28.29 -22.51 21.24
N ASN A 78 27.64 -22.13 22.33
CA ASN A 78 27.35 -23.05 23.44
C ASN A 78 25.83 -23.02 23.65
N ILE A 79 25.09 -23.71 22.77
CA ILE A 79 23.71 -24.10 23.06
C ILE A 79 23.80 -25.25 24.07
N GLY A 80 23.50 -24.91 25.32
CA GLY A 80 23.47 -25.84 26.44
C GLY A 80 22.44 -26.94 26.23
N SER A 81 22.87 -28.15 26.59
CA SER A 81 22.03 -29.33 26.85
C SER A 81 20.87 -28.97 27.80
N GLY A 82 19.65 -29.34 27.42
CA GLY A 82 18.44 -29.11 28.22
C GLY A 82 17.19 -29.74 27.60
N GLU A 83 17.13 -31.06 27.65
CA GLU A 83 15.93 -31.92 27.74
C GLU A 83 14.61 -31.38 27.17
N ARG A 84 14.26 -31.77 25.93
CA ARG A 84 12.87 -31.62 25.43
C ARG A 84 12.12 -32.94 25.60
N LYS A 85 11.16 -32.96 26.52
CA LYS A 85 10.10 -33.98 26.62
C LYS A 85 9.27 -34.00 25.32
N PRO A 86 8.80 -35.16 24.84
CA PRO A 86 7.85 -35.22 23.74
C PRO A 86 6.48 -34.78 24.26
N TYR A 87 5.97 -33.66 23.74
CA TYR A 87 4.59 -33.25 24.00
C TYR A 87 3.66 -34.19 23.22
N GLY A 88 2.99 -35.07 23.95
CA GLY A 88 2.04 -36.04 23.41
C GLY A 88 0.85 -35.35 22.74
N GLY A 89 0.73 -35.51 21.43
CA GLY A 89 -0.47 -35.23 20.67
C GLY A 89 -0.89 -36.50 19.94
N ASN A 90 -1.95 -37.15 20.41
CA ASN A 90 -2.53 -38.32 19.76
C ASN A 90 -3.25 -37.90 18.48
N LEU A 91 -2.87 -38.46 17.34
CA LEU A 91 -3.53 -38.28 16.04
C LEU A 91 -4.74 -39.23 15.96
N PRO A 92 -5.97 -38.76 15.67
CA PRO A 92 -7.10 -39.67 15.44
C PRO A 92 -6.95 -40.36 14.08
N LYS A 93 -6.98 -41.70 14.08
CA LYS A 93 -6.99 -42.52 12.87
C LYS A 93 -8.42 -42.61 12.33
N CYS A 94 -8.66 -42.14 11.11
CA CYS A 94 -9.90 -42.42 10.39
C CYS A 94 -9.89 -43.87 9.90
N THR A 95 -10.75 -44.72 10.46
CA THR A 95 -11.13 -46.02 9.89
C THR A 95 -12.25 -45.81 8.88
N GLY A 96 -11.99 -46.07 7.60
CA GLY A 96 -13.00 -46.21 6.57
C GLY A 96 -13.31 -47.69 6.38
N GLU A 97 -14.42 -48.16 6.94
CA GLU A 97 -15.05 -49.43 6.56
C GLU A 97 -16.08 -49.17 5.46
N ARG A 98 -15.87 -49.76 4.28
CA ARG A 98 -16.78 -50.72 3.61
C ARG A 98 -16.19 -51.13 2.26
#